data_AF-A0A846X0D9-F1
#
_entry.id   AF-A0A846X0D9-F1
#
_cell.length_a   1.000
_cell.length_b   1.000
_cell.length_c   1.000
_cell.angle_alpha   90.00
_cell.angle_beta   90.00
_cell.angle_gamma   90.00
#
_symmetry.space_group_name_H-M   'P 1'
#
loop_
_entity.id
_entity.type
_entity.pdbx_description
1 polymer ?
#
loop_
_entity_poly.entity_id
_entity_poly.type
_entity_poly.pdbx_seq_one_letter_code
_entity_poly.pdbx_strand_id
1 'polypeptide(L)'
;MTSTDHDDPAARIDAAIIVAGGEGRRLGLDKPEQTVGGRRLLDAALDAVAGAAVVVVGPPRTVPPGVLLTRESPGGAGPLAAVAAGLDALPAAARTIAVLAADLPEVDRGTVGALAALRARTGAPVALAEDPAGRIQYLLAVWDARALRSALAGVGDPTGRPLRTIVGADAPRLRSAVTDVDTPEDLRIARHSPAAVRRTLRRALPVLPARPGPTVDGARTLLRGPVRVALHPSGDETAAGPVAALLAGVGAHVARGPHLADTPEAFAAALRQDEADVVAIIGATGRGAAGRLREALAEAGATLLVDGVDVRPGGSILVATVPGGAVVLGLGGDPMAALLGTALLGRPVCETMTGAVSRPEDLVSLADPNPDPRWRMLPAEPDGAGRWHVPGSVATGHLRGAVDHRAILLVPPLARTGDLVERLA
;
A
#
# COMPACT_ATOMS: atom_id res chain seq x y z
N MET A 1 -25.40 13.25 -6.65
CA MET A 1 -25.24 12.56 -7.94
C MET A 1 -24.30 13.39 -8.80
N THR A 2 -23.04 12.97 -8.85
CA THR A 2 -22.11 13.17 -9.96
C THR A 2 -21.08 12.07 -9.77
N SER A 3 -21.42 10.90 -10.32
CA SER A 3 -20.47 9.83 -10.58
C SER A 3 -19.49 10.38 -11.61
N THR A 4 -18.25 10.61 -11.24
CA THR A 4 -17.15 10.75 -12.20
C THR A 4 -16.60 9.35 -12.45
N ASP A 5 -17.35 8.57 -13.21
CA ASP A 5 -16.75 7.54 -14.07
C ASP A 5 -15.88 8.31 -15.08
N HIS A 6 -14.57 8.35 -14.81
CA HIS A 6 -13.59 8.95 -15.70
C HIS A 6 -13.10 7.91 -16.71
N ASP A 7 -14.03 7.29 -17.44
CA ASP A 7 -13.71 6.61 -18.69
C ASP A 7 -13.55 7.66 -19.78
N ASP A 8 -12.44 8.41 -19.73
CA ASP A 8 -11.98 9.23 -20.84
C ASP A 8 -11.35 8.29 -21.89
N PRO A 9 -11.97 8.10 -23.08
CA PRO A 9 -11.49 7.16 -24.09
C PRO A 9 -10.09 7.48 -24.62
N ALA A 10 -9.53 8.66 -24.33
CA ALA A 10 -8.15 9.04 -24.65
C ALA A 10 -7.08 8.53 -23.65
N ALA A 11 -7.48 8.01 -22.48
CA ALA A 11 -6.57 7.58 -21.41
C ALA A 11 -6.25 6.07 -21.41
N ARG A 12 -6.79 5.30 -22.36
CA ARG A 12 -6.58 3.85 -22.41
C ARG A 12 -5.14 3.51 -22.82
N ILE A 13 -4.49 2.65 -22.04
CA ILE A 13 -3.21 2.04 -22.37
C ILE A 13 -3.46 0.87 -23.34
N ASP A 14 -2.85 0.92 -24.54
CA ASP A 14 -2.97 -0.16 -25.53
C ASP A 14 -1.99 -1.29 -25.24
N ALA A 15 -0.79 -0.92 -24.81
CA ALA A 15 0.33 -1.83 -24.63
C ALA A 15 1.22 -1.40 -23.46
N ALA A 16 1.96 -2.36 -22.91
CA ALA A 16 2.93 -2.10 -21.86
C ALA A 16 4.24 -2.87 -22.07
N ILE A 17 5.35 -2.20 -21.79
CA ILE A 17 6.68 -2.79 -21.69
C ILE A 17 7.07 -2.78 -20.22
N ILE A 18 7.27 -3.96 -19.65
CA ILE A 18 7.73 -4.11 -18.27
C ILE A 18 9.19 -4.56 -18.30
N VAL A 19 10.09 -3.66 -17.89
CA VAL A 19 11.51 -3.94 -17.78
C VAL A 19 11.75 -4.70 -16.48
N ALA A 20 11.94 -6.01 -16.61
CA ALA A 20 12.26 -6.94 -15.53
C ALA A 20 13.75 -7.37 -15.57
N GLY A 21 14.58 -6.53 -16.19
CA GLY A 21 16.03 -6.70 -16.24
C GLY A 21 16.73 -6.09 -15.03
N GLY A 22 17.87 -6.66 -14.67
CA GLY A 22 18.70 -6.25 -13.54
C GLY A 22 19.02 -7.44 -12.65
N GLU A 23 20.29 -7.81 -12.56
CA GLU A 23 20.77 -8.97 -11.76
C GLU A 23 20.58 -8.79 -10.25
N GLY A 24 19.87 -7.75 -9.80
CA GLY A 24 19.67 -7.47 -8.39
C GLY A 24 20.99 -7.42 -7.62
N ARG A 25 22.13 -7.04 -8.24
CA ARG A 25 23.48 -7.18 -7.65
C ARG A 25 23.59 -6.58 -6.24
N ARG A 26 22.83 -5.52 -5.97
CA ARG A 26 22.75 -4.84 -4.66
C ARG A 26 21.79 -5.53 -3.67
N LEU A 27 20.77 -6.22 -4.17
CA LEU A 27 19.80 -6.99 -3.40
C LEU A 27 20.29 -8.44 -3.14
N GLY A 28 21.18 -8.96 -3.99
CA GLY A 28 21.62 -10.36 -3.99
C GLY A 28 20.53 -11.35 -4.41
N LEU A 29 19.38 -10.87 -4.88
CA LEU A 29 18.17 -11.65 -5.17
C LEU A 29 17.53 -11.19 -6.49
N ASP A 30 16.73 -12.06 -7.11
CA ASP A 30 15.87 -11.69 -8.24
C ASP A 30 14.77 -10.73 -7.74
N LYS A 31 14.95 -9.44 -8.05
CA LYS A 31 14.10 -8.32 -7.63
C LYS A 31 12.62 -8.56 -8.03
N PRO A 32 12.27 -8.71 -9.32
CA PRO A 32 10.88 -8.93 -9.74
C PRO A 32 10.13 -10.07 -9.04
N GLU A 33 10.84 -11.12 -8.60
CA GLU A 33 10.24 -12.27 -7.89
C GLU A 33 10.06 -12.03 -6.39
N GLN A 34 10.61 -10.95 -5.83
CA GLN A 34 10.38 -10.59 -4.43
C GLN A 34 8.92 -10.24 -4.17
N THR A 35 8.44 -10.52 -2.96
CA THR A 35 7.06 -10.25 -2.57
C THR A 35 6.93 -9.10 -1.57
N VAL A 36 5.94 -8.23 -1.80
CA VAL A 36 5.48 -7.15 -0.92
C VAL A 36 3.97 -7.26 -0.74
N GLY A 37 3.50 -7.40 0.50
CA GLY A 37 2.07 -7.63 0.78
C GLY A 37 1.55 -8.95 0.19
N GLY A 38 2.40 -9.97 0.08
CA GLY A 38 2.09 -11.25 -0.57
C GLY A 38 2.03 -11.24 -2.10
N ARG A 39 2.26 -10.10 -2.76
CA ARG A 39 2.25 -9.94 -4.23
C ARG A 39 3.69 -9.81 -4.75
N ARG A 40 4.05 -10.48 -5.84
CA ARG A 40 5.37 -10.31 -6.47
C ARG A 40 5.50 -8.89 -7.04
N LEU A 41 6.71 -8.33 -7.05
CA LEU A 41 6.91 -6.99 -7.63
C LEU A 41 6.53 -6.96 -9.12
N LEU A 42 6.85 -8.02 -9.87
CA LEU A 42 6.40 -8.18 -11.25
C LEU A 42 4.87 -8.16 -11.38
N ASP A 43 4.17 -8.86 -10.50
CA ASP A 43 2.71 -8.94 -10.53
C ASP A 43 2.08 -7.56 -10.26
N ALA A 44 2.72 -6.69 -9.47
CA ALA A 44 2.27 -5.31 -9.28
C ALA A 44 2.29 -4.52 -10.60
N ALA A 45 3.39 -4.61 -11.37
CA ALA A 45 3.50 -3.97 -12.67
C ALA A 45 2.49 -4.54 -13.69
N LEU A 46 2.27 -5.87 -13.68
CA LEU A 46 1.28 -6.54 -14.53
C LEU A 46 -0.16 -6.10 -14.20
N ASP A 47 -0.52 -6.05 -12.91
CA ASP A 47 -1.83 -5.60 -12.45
C ASP A 47 -2.12 -4.16 -12.88
N ALA A 48 -1.10 -3.29 -12.81
CA ALA A 48 -1.20 -1.87 -13.13
C ALA A 48 -1.50 -1.58 -14.61
N VAL A 49 -1.26 -2.54 -15.50
CA VAL A 49 -1.52 -2.42 -16.95
C VAL A 49 -2.48 -3.48 -17.47
N ALA A 50 -3.23 -4.15 -16.59
CA ALA A 50 -4.13 -5.21 -17.04
C ALA A 50 -5.16 -4.68 -18.05
N GLY A 51 -5.37 -5.44 -19.12
CA GLY A 51 -6.19 -5.04 -20.27
C GLY A 51 -5.39 -4.48 -21.45
N ALA A 52 -4.10 -4.21 -21.27
CA ALA A 52 -3.16 -3.89 -22.34
C ALA A 52 -2.45 -5.14 -22.90
N ALA A 53 -1.90 -5.05 -24.11
CA ALA A 53 -0.94 -6.04 -24.60
C ALA A 53 0.40 -5.88 -23.88
N VAL A 54 0.88 -6.91 -23.18
CA VAL A 54 2.05 -6.78 -22.30
C VAL A 54 3.24 -7.57 -22.82
N VAL A 55 4.40 -6.92 -22.86
CA VAL A 55 5.71 -7.55 -23.03
C VAL A 55 6.55 -7.33 -21.78
N VAL A 56 7.00 -8.41 -21.16
CA VAL A 56 8.02 -8.39 -20.11
C VAL A 56 9.38 -8.58 -20.76
N VAL A 57 10.35 -7.75 -20.40
CA VAL A 57 11.70 -7.77 -20.96
C VAL A 57 12.71 -8.14 -19.88
N GLY A 58 13.39 -9.28 -20.04
CA GLY A 58 14.42 -9.73 -19.11
C GLY A 58 14.69 -11.23 -19.20
N PRO A 59 15.45 -11.80 -18.23
CA PRO A 59 15.68 -13.24 -18.14
C PRO A 59 14.39 -14.08 -18.10
N PRO A 60 14.45 -15.36 -18.55
CA PRO A 60 13.33 -16.31 -18.49
C PRO A 60 12.67 -16.36 -17.11
N ARG A 61 11.33 -16.28 -17.07
CA ARG A 61 10.53 -16.32 -15.82
C ARG A 61 9.08 -16.67 -16.09
N THR A 62 8.34 -16.99 -15.03
CA THR A 62 6.90 -17.30 -15.11
C THR A 62 6.07 -16.02 -15.23
N VAL A 63 5.36 -15.89 -16.35
CA VAL A 63 4.40 -14.80 -16.63
C VAL A 63 3.01 -15.36 -16.92
N PRO A 64 1.92 -14.59 -16.68
CA PRO A 64 0.56 -15.03 -17.00
C PRO A 64 0.35 -15.35 -18.50
N PRO A 65 -0.62 -16.19 -18.85
CA PRO A 65 -1.00 -16.43 -20.24
C PRO A 65 -1.33 -15.12 -20.98
N GLY A 66 -0.88 -15.00 -22.23
CA GLY A 66 -1.07 -13.80 -23.06
C GLY A 66 -0.04 -12.68 -22.84
N VAL A 67 0.81 -12.79 -21.82
CA VAL A 67 1.97 -11.91 -21.64
C VAL A 67 3.16 -12.47 -22.42
N LEU A 68 3.77 -11.63 -23.27
CA LEU A 68 4.96 -12.01 -24.01
C LEU A 68 6.21 -11.80 -23.15
N LEU A 69 7.18 -12.69 -23.28
CA LEU A 69 8.49 -12.55 -22.67
C LEU A 69 9.54 -12.41 -23.76
N THR A 70 10.34 -11.35 -23.69
CA THR A 70 11.48 -11.12 -24.58
C THR A 70 12.70 -10.71 -23.76
N ARG A 71 13.85 -10.52 -24.42
CA ARG A 71 15.10 -10.09 -23.78
C ARG A 71 15.89 -9.22 -24.74
N GLU A 72 16.52 -8.19 -24.22
CA GLU A 72 17.49 -7.40 -24.96
C GLU A 72 18.72 -8.23 -25.36
N SER A 73 19.33 -7.87 -26.49
CA SER A 73 20.53 -8.52 -27.00
C SER A 73 21.66 -7.49 -27.20
N PRO A 74 22.82 -7.63 -26.55
CA PRO A 74 23.16 -8.68 -25.58
C PRO A 74 22.36 -8.54 -24.28
N GLY A 75 22.10 -9.65 -23.58
CA GLY A 75 21.39 -9.61 -22.30
C GLY A 75 22.13 -8.74 -21.27
N GLY A 76 21.40 -7.86 -20.57
CA GLY A 76 22.00 -6.87 -19.67
C GLY A 76 22.47 -5.59 -20.38
N ALA A 77 22.08 -5.36 -21.63
CA ALA A 77 22.42 -4.14 -22.39
C ALA A 77 21.81 -2.84 -21.84
N GLY A 78 21.01 -2.91 -20.77
CA GLY A 78 20.52 -1.75 -20.03
C GLY A 78 19.10 -1.31 -20.42
N PRO A 79 18.55 -0.29 -19.72
CA PRO A 79 17.13 0.05 -19.80
C PRO A 79 16.65 0.47 -21.19
N LEU A 80 17.45 1.23 -21.95
CA LEU A 80 17.04 1.68 -23.28
C LEU A 80 16.97 0.51 -24.26
N ALA A 81 17.93 -0.41 -24.20
CA ALA A 81 17.94 -1.63 -25.02
C ALA A 81 16.77 -2.56 -24.66
N ALA A 82 16.41 -2.66 -23.36
CA ALA A 82 15.24 -3.40 -22.92
C ALA A 82 13.94 -2.79 -23.47
N VAL A 83 13.79 -1.47 -23.43
CA VAL A 83 12.63 -0.80 -24.03
C VAL A 83 12.57 -1.00 -25.55
N ALA A 84 13.71 -0.95 -26.25
CA ALA A 84 13.76 -1.24 -27.68
C ALA A 84 13.29 -2.67 -28.01
N ALA A 85 13.85 -3.67 -27.33
CA ALA A 85 13.46 -5.07 -27.51
C ALA A 85 11.99 -5.33 -27.15
N GLY A 86 11.48 -4.67 -26.12
CA GLY A 86 10.07 -4.72 -25.75
C GLY A 86 9.17 -4.12 -26.82
N LEU A 87 9.55 -2.98 -27.38
CA LEU A 87 8.80 -2.27 -28.41
C LEU A 87 8.71 -3.08 -29.71
N ASP A 88 9.78 -3.77 -30.10
CA ASP A 88 9.81 -4.65 -31.29
C ASP A 88 8.86 -5.84 -31.16
N ALA A 89 8.61 -6.31 -29.93
CA ALA A 89 7.70 -7.41 -29.64
C ALA A 89 6.23 -6.97 -29.45
N LEU A 90 5.96 -5.66 -29.36
CA LEU A 90 4.60 -5.14 -29.18
C LEU A 90 3.81 -5.12 -30.50
N PRO A 91 2.45 -5.17 -30.43
CA PRO A 91 1.62 -4.97 -31.60
C PRO A 91 1.88 -3.61 -32.27
N ALA A 92 2.13 -3.62 -33.58
CA ALA A 92 2.42 -2.39 -34.35
C ALA A 92 1.29 -1.34 -34.25
N ALA A 93 0.04 -1.79 -34.04
CA ALA A 93 -1.15 -0.94 -33.92
C ALA A 93 -1.24 -0.17 -32.60
N ALA A 94 -0.45 -0.50 -31.56
CA ALA A 94 -0.47 0.20 -30.29
C ALA A 94 -0.11 1.69 -30.48
N ARG A 95 -0.85 2.58 -29.80
CA ARG A 95 -0.68 4.04 -29.86
C ARG A 95 -0.23 4.62 -28.53
N THR A 96 -0.69 4.05 -27.42
CA THR A 96 -0.33 4.47 -26.06
C THR A 96 0.41 3.32 -25.36
N ILE A 97 1.68 3.54 -24.99
CA ILE A 97 2.55 2.52 -24.41
C ILE A 97 2.96 2.92 -23.00
N ALA A 98 2.61 2.11 -22.00
CA ALA A 98 3.19 2.23 -20.67
C ALA A 98 4.57 1.58 -20.63
N VAL A 99 5.53 2.22 -19.98
CA VAL A 99 6.88 1.66 -19.73
C VAL A 99 7.09 1.64 -18.22
N LEU A 100 7.23 0.44 -17.68
CA LEU A 100 7.27 0.18 -16.23
C LEU A 100 8.54 -0.59 -15.84
N ALA A 101 9.12 -0.27 -14.69
CA ALA A 101 10.04 -1.14 -13.98
C ALA A 101 9.26 -2.22 -13.24
N ALA A 102 9.83 -3.42 -13.13
CA ALA A 102 9.21 -4.54 -12.44
C ALA A 102 9.46 -4.56 -10.92
N ASP A 103 10.03 -3.51 -10.34
CA ASP A 103 10.38 -3.39 -8.91
C ASP A 103 9.64 -2.26 -8.19
N LEU A 104 8.47 -1.85 -8.71
CA LEU A 104 7.59 -0.82 -8.15
C LEU A 104 6.43 -1.49 -7.36
N PRO A 105 6.52 -1.67 -6.03
CA PRO A 105 5.59 -2.54 -5.28
C PRO A 105 4.15 -2.02 -5.23
N GLU A 106 4.02 -0.69 -5.24
CA GLU A 106 2.78 0.05 -5.04
C GLU A 106 2.24 0.67 -6.32
N VAL A 107 2.84 0.35 -7.49
CA VAL A 107 2.26 0.76 -8.78
C VAL A 107 0.89 0.10 -8.98
N ASP A 108 -0.05 0.87 -9.51
CA ASP A 108 -1.42 0.47 -9.74
C ASP A 108 -2.00 1.09 -11.03
N ARG A 109 -3.23 0.68 -11.38
CA ARG A 109 -3.92 1.19 -12.58
C ARG A 109 -4.18 2.70 -12.49
N GLY A 110 -4.45 3.23 -11.29
CA GLY A 110 -4.70 4.65 -11.07
C GLY A 110 -3.48 5.49 -11.43
N THR A 111 -2.30 5.08 -10.98
CA THR A 111 -1.02 5.73 -11.28
C THR A 111 -0.75 5.77 -12.79
N VAL A 112 -0.88 4.63 -13.48
CA VAL A 112 -0.64 4.54 -14.92
C VAL A 112 -1.70 5.33 -15.71
N GLY A 113 -2.97 5.24 -15.32
CA GLY A 113 -4.06 6.00 -15.93
C GLY A 113 -3.90 7.51 -15.78
N ALA A 114 -3.44 7.98 -14.61
CA ALA A 114 -3.16 9.40 -14.39
C ALA A 114 -1.99 9.92 -15.25
N LEU A 115 -0.96 9.10 -15.47
CA LEU A 115 0.12 9.41 -16.42
C LEU A 115 -0.40 9.49 -17.86
N ALA A 116 -1.24 8.54 -18.28
CA ALA A 116 -1.88 8.55 -19.60
C ALA A 116 -2.73 9.81 -19.80
N ALA A 117 -3.56 10.16 -18.80
CA ALA A 117 -4.37 11.36 -18.83
C ALA A 117 -3.51 12.64 -18.87
N LEU A 118 -2.41 12.71 -18.11
CA LEU A 118 -1.47 13.84 -18.16
C LEU A 118 -0.83 13.98 -19.55
N ARG A 119 -0.36 12.87 -20.14
CA ARG A 119 0.21 12.85 -21.49
C ARG A 119 -0.81 13.29 -22.54
N ALA A 120 -2.05 12.79 -22.45
CA ALA A 120 -3.13 13.16 -23.36
C ALA A 120 -3.48 14.66 -23.28
N ARG A 121 -3.66 15.20 -22.06
CA ARG A 121 -3.98 16.62 -21.85
C ARG A 121 -2.89 17.58 -22.34
N THR A 122 -1.63 17.18 -22.22
CA THR A 122 -0.48 18.03 -22.61
C THR A 122 -0.08 17.85 -24.07
N GLY A 123 -0.52 16.77 -24.72
CA GLY A 123 -0.06 16.38 -26.06
C GLY A 123 1.41 15.98 -26.13
N ALA A 124 2.08 15.82 -24.99
CA ALA A 124 3.51 15.54 -24.93
C ALA A 124 3.85 14.15 -25.49
N PRO A 125 5.09 13.93 -25.97
CA PRO A 125 5.59 12.60 -26.36
C PRO A 125 5.51 11.56 -25.25
N VAL A 126 5.71 11.99 -24.00
CA VAL A 126 5.76 11.13 -22.81
C VAL A 126 5.32 11.94 -21.58
N ALA A 127 4.64 11.28 -20.64
CA ALA A 127 4.53 11.75 -19.25
C ALA A 127 5.24 10.77 -18.32
N LEU A 128 5.93 11.29 -17.31
CA LEU A 128 6.76 10.52 -16.37
C LEU A 128 6.26 10.68 -14.94
N ALA A 129 6.46 9.66 -14.12
CA ALA A 129 6.34 9.84 -12.68
C ALA A 129 7.57 10.55 -12.11
N GLU A 130 7.35 11.28 -11.03
CA GLU A 130 8.37 11.87 -10.17
C GLU A 130 8.13 11.39 -8.73
N ASP A 131 9.19 10.90 -8.09
CA ASP A 131 9.11 10.43 -6.70
C ASP A 131 8.93 11.61 -5.71
N PRO A 132 8.63 11.35 -4.44
CA PRO A 132 8.43 12.41 -3.46
C PRO A 132 9.65 13.34 -3.29
N ALA A 133 10.86 12.81 -3.49
CA ALA A 133 12.12 13.55 -3.43
C ALA A 133 12.40 14.40 -4.69
N GLY A 134 11.56 14.33 -5.73
CA GLY A 134 11.69 15.09 -6.96
C GLY A 134 12.53 14.40 -8.04
N ARG A 135 12.84 13.10 -7.88
CA ARG A 135 13.58 12.33 -8.88
C ARG A 135 12.64 11.75 -9.92
N ILE A 136 13.03 11.88 -11.19
CA ILE A 136 12.27 11.36 -12.32
C ILE A 136 12.39 9.84 -12.38
N GLN A 137 11.25 9.16 -12.43
CA GLN A 137 11.15 7.72 -12.62
C GLN A 137 10.97 7.41 -14.12
N TYR A 138 12.09 7.27 -14.84
CA TYR A 138 12.07 7.08 -16.30
C TYR A 138 11.35 5.80 -16.74
N LEU A 139 11.35 4.77 -15.89
CA LEU A 139 10.63 3.51 -16.08
C LEU A 139 9.30 3.49 -15.32
N LEU A 140 8.66 4.65 -15.15
CA LEU A 140 7.27 4.77 -14.77
C LEU A 140 6.67 5.88 -15.62
N ALA A 141 6.39 5.55 -16.87
CA ALA A 141 6.08 6.52 -17.91
C ALA A 141 5.01 6.02 -18.87
N VAL A 142 4.28 6.94 -19.50
CA VAL A 142 3.35 6.64 -20.60
C VAL A 142 3.75 7.44 -21.83
N TRP A 143 3.98 6.72 -22.93
CA TRP A 143 4.50 7.23 -24.19
C TRP A 143 3.44 7.21 -25.29
N ASP A 144 3.55 8.18 -26.20
CA ASP A 144 3.06 8.02 -27.56
C ASP A 144 3.94 7.02 -28.31
N ALA A 145 3.33 6.00 -28.90
CA ALA A 145 4.05 4.92 -29.58
C ALA A 145 4.88 5.42 -30.77
N ARG A 146 4.39 6.41 -31.53
CA ARG A 146 5.14 6.97 -32.68
C ARG A 146 6.34 7.76 -32.20
N ALA A 147 6.16 8.56 -31.15
CA ALA A 147 7.24 9.34 -30.58
C ALA A 147 8.32 8.42 -29.97
N LEU A 148 7.94 7.36 -29.24
CA LEU A 148 8.89 6.38 -28.69
C LEU A 148 9.69 5.69 -29.80
N ARG A 149 9.03 5.20 -30.86
CA ARG A 149 9.70 4.60 -32.02
C ARG A 149 10.67 5.58 -32.68
N SER A 150 10.25 6.83 -32.92
CA SER A 150 11.08 7.85 -33.54
C SER A 150 12.30 8.20 -32.68
N ALA A 151 12.12 8.29 -31.35
CA ALA A 151 13.20 8.64 -30.44
C ALA A 151 14.25 7.52 -30.34
N LEU A 152 13.81 6.26 -30.33
CA LEU A 152 14.71 5.10 -30.40
C LEU A 152 15.47 5.02 -31.73
N ALA A 153 14.78 5.24 -32.85
CA ALA A 153 15.43 5.27 -34.16
C ALA A 153 16.52 6.38 -34.25
N GLY A 154 16.28 7.53 -33.62
CA GLY A 154 17.25 8.64 -33.57
C GLY A 154 18.50 8.37 -32.72
N VAL A 155 18.46 7.39 -31.82
CA VAL A 155 19.60 7.04 -30.95
C VAL A 155 20.66 6.17 -31.64
N GLY A 156 20.25 5.36 -32.62
CA GLY A 156 21.09 4.29 -33.17
C GLY A 156 21.17 3.10 -32.20
N ASP A 157 22.38 2.66 -31.86
CA ASP A 157 22.59 1.54 -30.93
C ASP A 157 22.18 1.92 -29.49
N PRO A 158 21.15 1.25 -28.89
CA PRO A 158 20.67 1.54 -27.54
C PRO A 158 21.53 0.91 -26.43
N THR A 159 22.55 0.10 -26.77
CA THR A 159 23.35 -0.64 -25.81
C THR A 159 24.06 0.27 -24.80
N GLY A 160 23.92 -0.04 -23.51
CA GLY A 160 24.51 0.70 -22.40
C GLY A 160 23.90 2.08 -22.14
N ARG A 161 22.92 2.51 -22.94
CA ARG A 161 22.31 3.83 -22.81
C ARG A 161 21.17 3.83 -21.79
N PRO A 162 21.06 4.89 -20.97
CA PRO A 162 19.95 5.06 -20.05
C PRO A 162 18.70 5.55 -20.79
N LEU A 163 17.51 5.24 -20.27
CA LEU A 163 16.26 5.66 -20.89
C LEU A 163 16.10 7.20 -20.97
N ARG A 164 16.74 7.95 -20.05
CA ARG A 164 16.77 9.42 -20.06
C ARG A 164 17.31 10.02 -21.37
N THR A 165 18.11 9.27 -22.15
CA THR A 165 18.69 9.74 -23.42
C THR A 165 17.62 10.10 -24.46
N ILE A 166 16.43 9.51 -24.40
CA ILE A 166 15.34 9.77 -25.34
C ILE A 166 14.22 10.65 -24.75
N VAL A 167 14.41 11.17 -23.54
CA VAL A 167 13.40 11.96 -22.82
C VAL A 167 13.75 13.44 -22.91
N GLY A 168 12.81 14.25 -23.41
CA GLY A 168 12.95 15.70 -23.45
C GLY A 168 12.89 16.34 -22.05
N ALA A 169 13.61 17.45 -21.86
CA ALA A 169 13.70 18.13 -20.56
C ALA A 169 12.33 18.61 -20.02
N ASP A 170 11.44 19.01 -20.93
CA ASP A 170 10.11 19.56 -20.63
C ASP A 170 9.00 18.51 -20.56
N ALA A 171 9.37 17.22 -20.49
CA ALA A 171 8.38 16.16 -20.36
C ALA A 171 7.54 16.37 -19.08
N PRO A 172 6.19 16.39 -19.20
CA PRO A 172 5.31 16.60 -18.06
C PRO A 172 5.48 15.49 -17.02
N ARG A 173 5.38 15.88 -15.74
CA ARG A 173 5.64 14.99 -14.61
C ARG A 173 4.42 14.89 -13.72
N LEU A 174 4.12 13.68 -13.28
CA LEU A 174 3.13 13.40 -12.26
C LEU A 174 3.84 12.98 -10.98
N ARG A 175 3.57 13.67 -9.87
CA ARG A 175 4.08 13.23 -8.57
C ARG A 175 3.38 11.94 -8.15
N SER A 176 4.16 10.97 -7.66
CA SER A 176 3.66 9.70 -7.17
C SER A 176 4.42 9.28 -5.92
N ALA A 177 3.74 8.64 -4.97
CA ALA A 177 4.37 8.03 -3.81
C ALA A 177 5.02 6.67 -4.14
N VAL A 178 4.88 6.18 -5.37
CA VAL A 178 5.47 4.91 -5.81
C VAL A 178 6.98 5.04 -5.91
N THR A 179 7.68 4.15 -5.20
CA THR A 179 9.14 4.05 -5.20
C THR A 179 9.57 2.64 -5.61
N ASP A 180 10.71 2.56 -6.28
CA ASP A 180 11.38 1.32 -6.65
C ASP A 180 12.08 0.65 -5.45
N VAL A 181 12.29 -0.66 -5.57
CA VAL A 181 13.03 -1.46 -4.60
C VAL A 181 14.42 -1.79 -5.14
N ASP A 182 15.41 -1.06 -4.66
CA ASP A 182 16.80 -1.18 -5.10
C ASP A 182 17.68 -2.00 -4.16
N THR A 183 17.38 -1.94 -2.87
CA THR A 183 18.20 -2.51 -1.80
C THR A 183 17.38 -3.41 -0.85
N PRO A 184 18.04 -4.25 -0.03
CA PRO A 184 17.34 -5.02 1.00
C PRO A 184 16.57 -4.14 1.98
N GLU A 185 17.06 -2.93 2.25
CA GLU A 185 16.41 -1.96 3.12
C GLU A 185 15.14 -1.39 2.48
N ASP A 186 15.16 -1.08 1.18
CA ASP A 186 13.96 -0.64 0.45
C ASP A 186 12.89 -1.74 0.47
N LEU A 187 13.30 -2.99 0.27
CA LEU A 187 12.38 -4.14 0.34
C LEU A 187 11.77 -4.28 1.73
N ARG A 188 12.58 -4.08 2.78
CA ARG A 188 12.11 -4.09 4.17
C ARG A 188 11.10 -2.96 4.38
N ILE A 189 11.38 -1.73 3.97
CA ILE A 189 10.47 -0.59 4.08
C ILE A 189 9.16 -0.87 3.33
N ALA A 190 9.25 -1.30 2.07
CA ALA A 190 8.09 -1.61 1.23
C ALA A 190 7.17 -2.66 1.88
N ARG A 191 7.74 -3.73 2.47
CA ARG A 191 6.97 -4.77 3.18
C ARG A 191 6.21 -4.27 4.40
N HIS A 192 6.69 -3.22 5.05
CA HIS A 192 6.05 -2.61 6.21
C HIS A 192 5.23 -1.35 5.85
N SER A 193 5.13 -0.99 4.57
CA SER A 193 4.31 0.15 4.15
C SER A 193 2.82 -0.08 4.51
N PRO A 194 2.05 0.98 4.79
CA PRO A 194 0.61 0.87 5.07
C PRO A 194 -0.17 0.04 4.04
N ALA A 195 0.10 0.26 2.75
CA ALA A 195 -0.55 -0.44 1.66
C ALA A 195 -0.18 -1.94 1.62
N ALA A 196 1.10 -2.28 1.78
CA ALA A 196 1.56 -3.66 1.84
C ALA A 196 0.97 -4.41 3.04
N VAL A 197 0.93 -3.77 4.21
CA VAL A 197 0.34 -4.33 5.43
C VAL A 197 -1.14 -4.66 5.23
N ARG A 198 -1.93 -3.71 4.71
CA ARG A 198 -3.35 -3.94 4.41
C ARG A 198 -3.56 -5.03 3.36
N ARG A 199 -2.68 -5.13 2.36
CA ARG A 199 -2.70 -6.22 1.36
C ARG A 199 -2.42 -7.59 2.00
N THR A 200 -1.46 -7.67 2.91
CA THR A 200 -1.20 -8.90 3.70
C THR A 200 -2.42 -9.31 4.48
N LEU A 201 -3.07 -8.36 5.19
CA LEU A 201 -4.27 -8.66 5.97
C LEU A 201 -5.40 -9.22 5.10
N ARG A 202 -5.70 -8.57 3.98
CA ARG A 202 -6.73 -9.03 3.03
C ARG A 202 -6.52 -10.45 2.51
N ARG A 203 -5.27 -10.90 2.42
CA ARG A 203 -4.92 -12.24 1.94
C ARG A 203 -4.88 -13.30 3.04
N ALA A 204 -4.49 -12.91 4.25
CA ALA A 204 -4.13 -13.86 5.30
C ALA A 204 -5.15 -13.97 6.44
N LEU A 205 -6.00 -12.95 6.65
CA LEU A 205 -6.99 -13.03 7.72
C LEU A 205 -8.14 -14.00 7.36
N PRO A 206 -8.65 -14.76 8.34
CA PRO A 206 -9.79 -15.64 8.12
C PRO A 206 -11.07 -14.83 7.91
N VAL A 207 -11.92 -15.30 7.00
CA VAL A 207 -13.28 -14.76 6.84
C VAL A 207 -14.22 -15.47 7.82
N LEU A 208 -14.97 -14.69 8.61
CA LEU A 208 -15.94 -15.20 9.59
C LEU A 208 -17.02 -16.05 8.94
N PRO A 209 -17.48 -17.13 9.61
CA PRO A 209 -18.55 -17.95 9.08
C PRO A 209 -19.83 -17.14 8.87
N ALA A 210 -20.49 -17.36 7.74
CA ALA A 210 -21.78 -16.77 7.46
C ALA A 210 -22.87 -17.36 8.37
N ARG A 211 -23.71 -16.50 8.92
CA ARG A 211 -24.88 -16.87 9.72
C ARG A 211 -26.15 -16.48 8.96
N PRO A 212 -27.25 -17.21 9.13
CA PRO A 212 -28.50 -16.80 8.51
C PRO A 212 -28.98 -15.45 9.01
N GLY A 213 -29.30 -14.56 8.08
CA GLY A 213 -29.86 -13.24 8.33
C GLY A 213 -31.37 -13.18 8.11
N PRO A 214 -31.93 -11.95 8.08
CA PRO A 214 -33.34 -11.73 7.77
C PRO A 214 -33.67 -12.18 6.34
N THR A 215 -34.95 -12.44 6.10
CA THR A 215 -35.46 -12.67 4.74
C THR A 215 -35.75 -11.32 4.10
N VAL A 216 -35.18 -11.09 2.92
CA VAL A 216 -35.42 -9.88 2.10
C VAL A 216 -35.96 -10.36 0.75
N ASP A 217 -37.13 -9.87 0.36
CA ASP A 217 -37.82 -10.26 -0.89
C ASP A 217 -37.95 -11.77 -1.09
N GLY A 218 -38.20 -12.51 -0.01
CA GLY A 218 -38.34 -13.97 -0.02
C GLY A 218 -37.01 -14.74 -0.07
N ALA A 219 -35.86 -14.06 -0.15
CA ALA A 219 -34.54 -14.67 -0.10
C ALA A 219 -33.94 -14.57 1.32
N ARG A 220 -33.47 -15.71 1.85
CA ARG A 220 -32.75 -15.74 3.13
C ARG A 220 -31.35 -15.16 2.93
N THR A 221 -31.05 -14.07 3.62
CA THR A 221 -29.72 -13.45 3.54
C THR A 221 -28.70 -14.23 4.38
N LEU A 222 -27.42 -14.10 4.04
CA LEU A 222 -26.31 -14.58 4.84
C LEU A 222 -25.54 -13.36 5.35
N LEU A 223 -25.35 -13.29 6.67
CA LEU A 223 -24.64 -12.20 7.34
C LEU A 223 -23.31 -12.71 7.88
N ARG A 224 -22.27 -11.89 7.76
CA ARG A 224 -20.98 -12.10 8.43
C ARG A 224 -20.75 -10.93 9.39
N GLY A 225 -20.44 -11.24 10.64
CA GLY A 225 -20.22 -10.23 11.68
C GLY A 225 -21.47 -9.89 12.51
N PRO A 226 -21.40 -8.82 13.34
CA PRO A 226 -20.24 -7.92 13.50
C PRO A 226 -19.00 -8.65 14.02
N VAL A 227 -17.80 -8.13 13.73
CA VAL A 227 -16.56 -8.68 14.29
C VAL A 227 -16.56 -8.42 15.80
N ARG A 228 -16.44 -9.47 16.62
CA ARG A 228 -16.39 -9.36 18.08
C ARG A 228 -14.95 -9.10 18.51
N VAL A 229 -14.72 -7.97 19.16
CA VAL A 229 -13.40 -7.56 19.64
C VAL A 229 -13.37 -7.57 21.16
N ALA A 230 -12.46 -8.35 21.74
CA ALA A 230 -12.07 -8.20 23.14
C ALA A 230 -10.89 -7.21 23.22
N LEU A 231 -11.13 -6.03 23.79
CA LEU A 231 -10.13 -4.96 23.90
C LEU A 231 -9.53 -4.91 25.30
N HIS A 232 -8.21 -5.03 25.38
CA HIS A 232 -7.47 -5.02 26.63
C HIS A 232 -6.36 -3.95 26.62
N PRO A 233 -6.27 -3.09 27.64
CA PRO A 233 -5.09 -2.27 27.85
C PRO A 233 -4.00 -3.04 28.61
N SER A 234 -2.74 -2.69 28.32
CA SER A 234 -1.54 -3.11 29.03
C SER A 234 -0.69 -1.86 29.23
N GLY A 235 -0.75 -1.26 30.42
CA GLY A 235 -0.16 0.05 30.71
C GLY A 235 -1.19 1.18 30.69
N ASP A 236 -1.00 2.22 29.86
CA ASP A 236 -1.90 3.39 29.85
C ASP A 236 -3.31 3.02 29.33
N GLU A 237 -4.33 3.26 30.14
CA GLU A 237 -5.73 2.95 29.82
C GLU A 237 -6.45 4.06 29.05
N THR A 238 -5.85 5.25 28.93
CA THR A 238 -6.47 6.46 28.37
C THR A 238 -6.91 6.23 26.92
N ALA A 239 -6.19 5.42 26.16
CA ALA A 239 -6.54 5.08 24.78
C ALA A 239 -7.68 4.07 24.64
N ALA A 240 -8.02 3.31 25.68
CA ALA A 240 -8.98 2.22 25.55
C ALA A 240 -10.38 2.71 25.11
N GLY A 241 -10.75 3.95 25.46
CA GLY A 241 -12.08 4.50 25.15
C GLY A 241 -12.16 4.92 23.69
N PRO A 242 -11.26 5.81 23.26
CA PRO A 242 -11.15 6.20 21.86
C PRO A 242 -10.89 5.05 20.89
N VAL A 243 -10.06 4.07 21.26
CA VAL A 243 -9.84 2.85 20.44
C VAL A 243 -11.13 2.03 20.31
N ALA A 244 -11.86 1.81 21.41
CA ALA A 244 -13.14 1.11 21.35
C ALA A 244 -14.16 1.85 20.47
N ALA A 245 -14.20 3.18 20.56
CA ALA A 245 -15.08 4.01 19.74
C ALA A 245 -14.75 3.93 18.24
N LEU A 246 -13.46 3.97 17.86
CA LEU A 246 -13.05 3.81 16.46
C LEU A 246 -13.39 2.42 15.91
N LEU A 247 -13.15 1.36 16.68
CA LEU A 247 -13.50 -0.01 16.30
C LEU A 247 -15.01 -0.18 16.15
N ALA A 248 -15.80 0.35 17.08
CA ALA A 248 -17.26 0.36 16.97
C ALA A 248 -17.74 1.16 15.74
N GLY A 249 -17.08 2.29 15.44
CA GLY A 249 -17.38 3.13 14.27
C GLY A 249 -17.14 2.44 12.92
N VAL A 250 -16.27 1.43 12.87
CA VAL A 250 -16.06 0.58 11.67
C VAL A 250 -16.92 -0.69 11.66
N GLY A 251 -17.85 -0.83 12.61
CA GLY A 251 -18.85 -1.91 12.67
C GLY A 251 -18.47 -3.10 13.54
N ALA A 252 -17.42 -3.00 14.37
CA ALA A 252 -17.08 -4.04 15.34
C ALA A 252 -17.98 -3.98 16.58
N HIS A 253 -18.21 -5.13 17.20
CA HIS A 253 -18.79 -5.22 18.55
C HIS A 253 -17.66 -5.33 19.56
N VAL A 254 -17.44 -4.27 20.35
CA VAL A 254 -16.27 -4.18 21.24
C VAL A 254 -16.67 -4.44 22.69
N ALA A 255 -16.13 -5.49 23.28
CA ALA A 255 -16.16 -5.75 24.71
C ALA A 255 -14.83 -5.30 25.33
N ARG A 256 -14.88 -4.46 26.37
CA ARG A 256 -13.69 -4.02 27.09
C ARG A 256 -13.37 -5.00 28.19
N GLY A 257 -12.21 -5.63 28.09
CA GLY A 257 -11.68 -6.53 29.10
C GLY A 257 -10.90 -5.78 30.19
N PRO A 258 -10.44 -6.51 31.23
CA PRO A 258 -9.60 -5.94 32.27
C PRO A 258 -8.23 -5.54 31.71
N HIS A 259 -7.55 -4.68 32.47
CA HIS A 259 -6.13 -4.41 32.30
C HIS A 259 -5.31 -5.71 32.39
N LEU A 260 -4.40 -5.92 31.45
CA LEU A 260 -3.47 -7.04 31.47
C LEU A 260 -2.24 -6.65 32.28
N ALA A 261 -1.99 -7.38 33.36
CA ALA A 261 -0.72 -7.30 34.05
C ALA A 261 0.42 -7.67 33.09
N ASP A 262 1.62 -7.15 33.34
CA ASP A 262 2.82 -7.45 32.56
C ASP A 262 3.39 -8.84 32.90
N THR A 263 2.54 -9.89 32.81
CA THR A 263 2.86 -11.28 33.12
C THR A 263 2.47 -12.21 31.96
N PRO A 264 3.24 -13.27 31.68
CA PRO A 264 2.92 -14.23 30.62
C PRO A 264 1.51 -14.82 30.75
N GLU A 265 1.07 -15.10 31.99
CA GLU A 265 -0.23 -15.70 32.26
C GLU A 265 -1.39 -14.79 31.87
N ALA A 266 -1.25 -13.48 32.06
CA ALA A 266 -2.28 -12.50 31.71
C ALA A 266 -2.47 -12.43 30.19
N PHE A 267 -1.37 -12.36 29.42
CA PHE A 267 -1.43 -12.38 27.97
C PHE A 267 -1.95 -13.72 27.44
N ALA A 268 -1.47 -14.85 27.97
CA ALA A 268 -1.95 -16.17 27.57
C ALA A 268 -3.45 -16.35 27.83
N ALA A 269 -3.98 -15.81 28.94
CA ALA A 269 -5.42 -15.82 29.24
C ALA A 269 -6.23 -14.94 28.26
N ALA A 270 -5.69 -13.79 27.86
CA ALA A 270 -6.31 -12.93 26.86
C ALA A 270 -6.33 -13.57 25.45
N LEU A 271 -5.32 -14.37 25.10
CA LEU A 271 -5.26 -15.05 23.79
C LEU A 271 -6.22 -16.25 23.67
N ARG A 272 -6.70 -16.81 24.79
CA ARG A 272 -7.62 -17.96 24.85
C ARG A 272 -9.11 -17.56 24.92
N GLN A 273 -9.46 -16.34 24.51
CA GLN A 273 -10.85 -15.86 24.57
C GLN A 273 -11.69 -16.44 23.40
N ASP A 274 -12.42 -17.53 23.66
CA ASP A 274 -13.22 -18.25 22.64
C ASP A 274 -14.38 -17.43 22.05
N GLU A 275 -14.84 -16.40 22.78
CA GLU A 275 -15.95 -15.55 22.34
C GLU A 275 -15.52 -14.37 21.45
N ALA A 276 -14.23 -14.12 21.31
CA ALA A 276 -13.70 -13.03 20.51
C ALA A 276 -13.26 -13.51 19.13
N ASP A 277 -13.61 -12.76 18.08
CA ASP A 277 -13.05 -12.96 16.75
C ASP A 277 -11.67 -12.27 16.64
N VAL A 278 -11.51 -11.15 17.37
CA VAL A 278 -10.28 -10.38 17.50
C VAL A 278 -9.98 -10.10 18.97
N VAL A 279 -8.74 -10.32 19.41
CA VAL A 279 -8.21 -9.84 20.68
C VAL A 279 -7.32 -8.63 20.39
N ALA A 280 -7.78 -7.43 20.77
CA ALA A 280 -7.05 -6.19 20.59
C ALA A 280 -6.34 -5.82 21.89
N ILE A 281 -5.03 -5.55 21.82
CA ILE A 281 -4.19 -5.25 22.99
C ILE A 281 -3.52 -3.90 22.77
N ILE A 282 -3.74 -2.95 23.68
CA ILE A 282 -3.07 -1.65 23.70
C ILE A 282 -1.84 -1.76 24.58
N GLY A 283 -0.64 -1.66 24.00
CA GLY A 283 0.62 -1.80 24.74
C GLY A 283 1.26 -3.17 24.64
N ALA A 284 2.40 -3.33 25.31
CA ALA A 284 3.28 -4.51 25.25
C ALA A 284 3.73 -4.95 23.83
N THR A 285 3.64 -4.05 22.84
CA THR A 285 4.00 -4.29 21.44
C THR A 285 5.44 -3.90 21.10
N GLY A 286 6.26 -3.50 22.08
CA GLY A 286 7.67 -3.17 21.84
C GLY A 286 8.51 -4.41 21.47
N ARG A 287 9.65 -4.21 20.80
CA ARG A 287 10.64 -5.28 20.54
C ARG A 287 11.64 -5.50 21.69
N GLY A 288 11.57 -4.69 22.75
CA GLY A 288 12.42 -4.78 23.93
C GLY A 288 11.77 -5.54 25.09
N ALA A 289 12.25 -5.35 26.31
CA ALA A 289 11.78 -6.05 27.53
C ALA A 289 10.26 -5.93 27.81
N ALA A 290 9.60 -4.91 27.25
CA ALA A 290 8.14 -4.73 27.31
C ALA A 290 7.37 -5.56 26.26
N GLY A 291 8.03 -6.40 25.46
CA GLY A 291 7.47 -7.13 24.33
C GLY A 291 6.73 -8.42 24.68
N ARG A 292 6.10 -8.50 25.87
CA ARG A 292 5.44 -9.71 26.38
C ARG A 292 4.40 -10.29 25.43
N LEU A 293 3.74 -9.45 24.63
CA LEU A 293 2.80 -9.93 23.62
C LEU A 293 3.48 -10.85 22.59
N ARG A 294 4.71 -10.56 22.17
CA ARG A 294 5.42 -11.42 21.21
C ARG A 294 5.81 -12.76 21.82
N GLU A 295 6.20 -12.77 23.09
CA GLU A 295 6.50 -14.01 23.84
C GLU A 295 5.25 -14.89 23.94
N ALA A 296 4.12 -14.32 24.38
CA ALA A 296 2.85 -15.04 24.48
C ALA A 296 2.34 -15.54 23.12
N LEU A 297 2.52 -14.77 22.05
CA LEU A 297 2.19 -15.20 20.69
C LEU A 297 3.06 -16.38 20.23
N ALA A 298 4.36 -16.37 20.53
CA ALA A 298 5.26 -17.46 20.20
C ALA A 298 4.88 -18.75 20.95
N GLU A 299 4.58 -18.64 22.25
CA GLU A 299 4.12 -19.77 23.07
C GLU A 299 2.78 -20.34 22.59
N ALA A 300 1.87 -19.48 22.12
CA ALA A 300 0.59 -19.89 21.55
C ALA A 300 0.71 -20.49 20.13
N GLY A 301 1.92 -20.58 19.55
CA GLY A 301 2.13 -21.05 18.18
C GLY A 301 1.52 -20.13 17.13
N ALA A 302 1.37 -18.83 17.44
CA ALA A 302 0.76 -17.86 16.54
C ALA A 302 1.65 -17.57 15.32
N THR A 303 1.00 -17.29 14.20
CA THR A 303 1.68 -16.80 12.99
C THR A 303 1.60 -15.27 12.96
N LEU A 304 2.75 -14.59 13.02
CA LEU A 304 2.82 -13.15 12.82
C LEU A 304 2.58 -12.82 11.33
N LEU A 305 1.50 -12.09 11.06
CA LEU A 305 1.17 -11.59 9.72
C LEU A 305 1.79 -10.23 9.46
N VAL A 306 1.80 -9.38 10.50
CA VAL A 306 2.34 -8.02 10.49
C VAL A 306 3.19 -7.87 11.75
N ASP A 307 4.44 -7.45 11.59
CA ASP A 307 5.37 -7.23 12.71
C ASP A 307 5.99 -5.83 12.61
N GLY A 308 5.12 -4.82 12.73
CA GLY A 308 5.44 -3.42 12.54
C GLY A 308 4.88 -2.84 11.25
N VAL A 309 4.80 -1.52 11.23
CA VAL A 309 4.37 -0.72 10.08
C VAL A 309 5.34 0.46 9.96
N ASP A 310 5.73 0.86 8.76
CA ASP A 310 6.61 2.00 8.53
C ASP A 310 5.84 3.33 8.67
N VAL A 311 5.40 3.62 9.89
CA VAL A 311 4.65 4.82 10.25
C VAL A 311 5.19 5.45 11.53
N ARG A 312 5.03 6.76 11.65
CA ARG A 312 5.34 7.52 12.86
C ARG A 312 4.18 8.45 13.27
N PRO A 313 3.69 8.35 14.52
CA PRO A 313 3.95 7.29 15.51
C PRO A 313 3.27 5.96 15.12
N GLY A 314 3.49 4.88 15.89
CA GLY A 314 2.79 3.61 15.71
C GLY A 314 3.57 2.50 15.00
N GLY A 315 4.88 2.62 14.85
CA GLY A 315 5.65 1.62 14.10
C GLY A 315 5.69 0.20 14.70
N SER A 316 5.21 0.01 15.93
CA SER A 316 5.19 -1.29 16.64
C SER A 316 3.89 -2.07 16.49
N ILE A 317 2.91 -1.58 15.71
CA ILE A 317 1.65 -2.27 15.47
C ILE A 317 1.92 -3.67 14.89
N LEU A 318 1.22 -4.69 15.39
CA LEU A 318 1.35 -6.06 14.92
C LEU A 318 -0.01 -6.74 14.74
N VAL A 319 -0.05 -7.75 13.88
CA VAL A 319 -1.23 -8.59 13.66
C VAL A 319 -0.78 -10.04 13.57
N ALA A 320 -1.46 -10.93 14.31
CA ALA A 320 -1.17 -12.35 14.33
C ALA A 320 -2.44 -13.20 14.25
N THR A 321 -2.31 -14.44 13.79
CA THR A 321 -3.35 -15.46 13.92
C THR A 321 -2.91 -16.54 14.89
N VAL A 322 -3.75 -16.87 15.87
CA VAL A 322 -3.52 -17.99 16.78
C VAL A 322 -4.21 -19.25 16.21
N PRO A 323 -3.56 -20.42 16.17
CA PRO A 323 -4.19 -21.64 15.67
C PRO A 323 -5.50 -21.97 16.40
N GLY A 324 -6.60 -22.02 15.66
CA GLY A 324 -7.94 -22.30 16.23
C GLY A 324 -8.50 -21.18 17.12
N GLY A 325 -7.84 -20.03 17.21
CA GLY A 325 -8.21 -18.92 18.09
C GLY A 325 -8.47 -17.62 17.35
N ALA A 326 -8.54 -16.53 18.11
CA ALA A 326 -8.79 -15.19 17.60
C ALA A 326 -7.61 -14.63 16.78
N VAL A 327 -7.91 -13.64 15.95
CA VAL A 327 -6.89 -12.74 15.39
C VAL A 327 -6.43 -11.81 16.49
N VAL A 328 -5.13 -11.56 16.60
CA VAL A 328 -4.56 -10.65 17.60
C VAL A 328 -4.17 -9.35 16.94
N LEU A 329 -4.68 -8.22 17.43
CA LEU A 329 -4.31 -6.86 17.00
C LEU A 329 -3.54 -6.17 18.13
N GLY A 330 -2.21 -6.10 17.99
CA GLY A 330 -1.36 -5.37 18.92
C GLY A 330 -1.20 -3.92 18.50
N LEU A 331 -1.56 -3.00 19.40
CA LEU A 331 -1.48 -1.55 19.20
C LEU A 331 -0.32 -0.94 20.03
N GLY A 332 0.11 0.26 19.67
CA GLY A 332 1.14 0.99 20.42
C GLY A 332 0.72 1.21 21.88
N GLY A 333 1.66 1.16 22.83
CA GLY A 333 1.36 1.44 24.24
C GLY A 333 1.19 2.92 24.57
N ASP A 334 1.65 3.77 23.65
CA ASP A 334 1.42 5.19 23.70
C ASP A 334 -0.01 5.52 23.23
N PRO A 335 -0.77 6.38 23.95
CA PRO A 335 -2.19 6.56 23.66
C PRO A 335 -2.49 7.04 22.24
N MET A 336 -1.71 7.99 21.71
CA MET A 336 -1.90 8.49 20.35
C MET A 336 -1.53 7.41 19.33
N ALA A 337 -0.45 6.68 19.55
CA ALA A 337 -0.05 5.56 18.68
C ALA A 337 -1.13 4.47 18.62
N ALA A 338 -1.80 4.18 19.74
CA ALA A 338 -2.89 3.22 19.80
C ALA A 338 -4.10 3.68 18.97
N LEU A 339 -4.50 4.95 19.13
CA LEU A 339 -5.59 5.57 18.37
C LEU A 339 -5.30 5.53 16.87
N LEU A 340 -4.14 6.01 16.45
CA LEU A 340 -3.75 6.10 15.04
C LEU A 340 -3.59 4.71 14.41
N GLY A 341 -3.01 3.75 15.14
CA GLY A 341 -2.92 2.36 14.67
C GLY A 341 -4.28 1.70 14.47
N THR A 342 -5.25 2.05 15.33
CA THR A 342 -6.64 1.60 15.17
C THR A 342 -7.29 2.23 13.95
N ALA A 343 -7.08 3.52 13.69
CA ALA A 343 -7.57 4.17 12.47
C ALA A 343 -6.98 3.52 11.19
N LEU A 344 -5.71 3.10 11.24
CA LEU A 344 -5.05 2.48 10.10
C LEU A 344 -5.56 1.07 9.79
N LEU A 345 -5.74 0.22 10.81
CA LEU A 345 -6.00 -1.22 10.64
C LEU A 345 -7.40 -1.69 11.02
N GLY A 346 -8.14 -0.94 11.84
CA GLY A 346 -9.46 -1.36 12.35
C GLY A 346 -10.44 -1.69 11.22
N ARG A 347 -10.58 -0.78 10.25
CA ARG A 347 -11.42 -0.99 9.06
C ARG A 347 -10.91 -2.15 8.19
N PRO A 348 -9.63 -2.21 7.75
CA PRO A 348 -9.12 -3.33 6.97
C PRO A 348 -9.32 -4.71 7.63
N VAL A 349 -9.13 -4.81 8.95
CA VAL A 349 -9.39 -6.06 9.70
C VAL A 349 -10.87 -6.43 9.62
N CYS A 350 -11.77 -5.49 9.93
CA CYS A 350 -13.20 -5.75 9.92
C CYS A 350 -13.74 -6.09 8.52
N GLU A 351 -13.35 -5.34 7.50
CA GLU A 351 -13.76 -5.58 6.11
C GLU A 351 -13.27 -6.95 5.61
N THR A 352 -12.01 -7.30 5.90
CA THR A 352 -11.48 -8.61 5.50
C THR A 352 -12.21 -9.76 6.19
N MET A 353 -12.38 -9.69 7.51
CA MET A 353 -13.01 -10.76 8.27
C MET A 353 -14.51 -10.91 7.97
N THR A 354 -15.18 -9.84 7.55
CA THR A 354 -16.59 -9.90 7.11
C THR A 354 -16.74 -10.21 5.63
N GLY A 355 -15.65 -10.26 4.85
CA GLY A 355 -15.70 -10.40 3.41
C GLY A 355 -16.37 -9.21 2.71
N ALA A 356 -16.38 -8.04 3.35
CA ALA A 356 -16.93 -6.83 2.76
C ALA A 356 -16.07 -6.35 1.59
N VAL A 357 -16.70 -5.73 0.60
CA VAL A 357 -15.98 -5.05 -0.48
C VAL A 357 -15.24 -3.85 0.11
N SER A 358 -13.91 -3.83 -0.04
CA SER A 358 -13.10 -2.70 0.42
C SER A 358 -13.57 -1.42 -0.25
N ARG A 359 -13.75 -0.36 0.57
CA ARG A 359 -14.10 0.95 0.05
C ARG A 359 -12.90 1.57 -0.69
N PRO A 360 -13.14 2.37 -1.75
CA PRO A 360 -12.09 3.20 -2.31
C PRO A 360 -11.47 4.09 -1.24
N GLU A 361 -10.18 4.38 -1.39
CA GLU A 361 -9.47 5.31 -0.51
C GLU A 361 -10.11 6.70 -0.62
N ASP A 362 -10.36 7.31 0.53
CA ASP A 362 -10.90 8.67 0.61
C ASP A 362 -9.74 9.66 0.56
N LEU A 363 -9.46 10.18 -0.64
CA LEU A 363 -8.30 11.03 -0.90
C LEU A 363 -8.65 12.51 -0.73
N VAL A 364 -7.82 13.22 0.04
CA VAL A 364 -7.93 14.67 0.28
C VAL A 364 -6.62 15.38 -0.06
N SER A 365 -6.70 16.68 -0.41
CA SER A 365 -5.51 17.49 -0.68
C SER A 365 -4.83 17.92 0.62
N LEU A 366 -3.52 17.69 0.72
CA LEU A 366 -2.72 18.09 1.86
C LEU A 366 -2.36 19.58 1.82
N ALA A 367 -2.49 20.29 2.94
CA ALA A 367 -2.07 21.70 3.06
C ALA A 367 -0.60 21.81 3.48
N ASP A 368 -0.16 21.00 4.43
CA ASP A 368 1.18 21.08 5.03
C ASP A 368 2.10 19.94 4.56
N PRO A 369 3.36 20.19 4.23
CA PRO A 369 4.26 19.15 3.78
C PRO A 369 4.64 18.18 4.92
N ASN A 370 5.01 16.95 4.55
CA ASN A 370 5.67 16.01 5.44
C ASN A 370 7.17 15.90 5.07
N PRO A 371 8.09 16.51 5.82
CA PRO A 371 9.52 16.38 5.54
C PRO A 371 10.13 15.05 6.03
N ASP A 372 9.38 14.21 6.76
CA ASP A 372 9.87 12.93 7.28
C ASP A 372 9.99 11.91 6.13
N PRO A 373 11.09 11.12 6.06
CA PRO A 373 11.22 10.03 5.10
C PRO A 373 10.34 8.81 5.42
N ARG A 374 9.51 8.86 6.46
CA ARG A 374 8.52 7.83 6.81
C ARG A 374 7.10 8.34 6.68
N TRP A 375 6.17 7.40 6.56
CA TRP A 375 4.75 7.72 6.63
C TRP A 375 4.40 8.32 7.98
N ARG A 376 3.47 9.27 7.96
CA ARG A 376 2.91 9.89 9.17
C ARG A 376 1.42 9.60 9.25
N MET A 377 0.93 9.39 10.46
CA MET A 377 -0.49 9.38 10.76
C MET A 377 -0.74 10.55 11.69
N LEU A 378 -1.54 11.52 11.25
CA LEU A 378 -1.69 12.79 11.96
C LEU A 378 -3.16 13.16 12.05
N PRO A 379 -3.64 13.62 13.22
CA PRO A 379 -4.89 14.34 13.30
C PRO A 379 -4.86 15.54 12.34
N ALA A 380 -5.99 15.85 11.70
CA ALA A 380 -6.09 16.89 10.70
C ALA A 380 -7.38 17.70 10.79
N GLU A 381 -7.30 18.93 10.31
CA GLU A 381 -8.43 19.87 10.22
C GLU A 381 -8.55 20.43 8.80
N PRO A 382 -9.77 20.63 8.30
CA PRO A 382 -9.96 21.29 7.01
C PRO A 382 -9.54 22.77 7.10
N ASP A 383 -8.85 23.28 6.09
CA ASP A 383 -8.42 24.68 6.00
C ASP A 383 -9.52 25.64 5.52
N GLY A 384 -10.68 25.09 5.13
CA GLY A 384 -11.79 25.84 4.54
C GLY A 384 -11.62 26.19 3.05
N ALA A 385 -10.44 25.95 2.46
CA ALA A 385 -10.10 26.16 1.06
C ALA A 385 -9.99 24.84 0.26
N GLY A 386 -10.44 23.72 0.85
CA GLY A 386 -10.45 22.40 0.20
C GLY A 386 -9.18 21.58 0.43
N ARG A 387 -8.29 22.02 1.33
CA ARG A 387 -7.14 21.23 1.79
C ARG A 387 -7.24 20.94 3.28
N TRP A 388 -6.32 20.13 3.76
CA TRP A 388 -6.29 19.68 5.14
C TRP A 388 -4.95 19.98 5.80
N HIS A 389 -5.03 20.66 6.94
CA HIS A 389 -3.90 20.96 7.77
C HIS A 389 -3.52 19.77 8.65
N VAL A 390 -2.22 19.55 8.80
CA VAL A 390 -1.65 18.57 9.73
C VAL A 390 -0.59 19.26 10.60
N PRO A 391 -0.52 18.93 11.90
CA PRO A 391 0.51 19.51 12.77
C PRO A 391 1.90 18.97 12.39
N GLY A 392 2.94 19.81 12.50
CA GLY A 392 4.32 19.42 12.19
C GLY A 392 4.85 18.30 13.10
N SER A 393 4.34 18.20 14.33
CA SER A 393 4.58 17.10 15.25
C SER A 393 3.35 16.84 16.11
N VAL A 394 3.26 15.62 16.65
CA VAL A 394 2.20 15.24 17.59
C VAL A 394 2.87 14.71 18.84
N ALA A 395 2.49 15.25 20.00
CA ALA A 395 2.87 14.68 21.29
C ALA A 395 2.17 13.33 21.42
N THR A 396 2.94 12.25 21.47
CA THR A 396 2.38 10.90 21.40
C THR A 396 1.76 10.51 22.75
N GLY A 397 2.40 10.89 23.86
CA GLY A 397 1.99 10.48 25.21
C GLY A 397 0.64 11.04 25.70
N HIS A 398 0.00 11.92 24.93
CA HIS A 398 -1.29 12.52 25.27
C HIS A 398 -2.22 12.59 24.07
N LEU A 399 -3.50 12.31 24.29
CA LEU A 399 -4.53 12.40 23.24
C LEU A 399 -4.98 13.83 22.93
N ARG A 400 -4.50 14.83 23.68
CA ARG A 400 -4.88 16.25 23.48
C ARG A 400 -4.67 16.72 22.05
N GLY A 401 -3.63 16.23 21.38
CA GLY A 401 -3.35 16.60 19.98
C GLY A 401 -4.35 16.06 18.96
N ALA A 402 -5.25 15.15 19.34
CA ALA A 402 -6.34 14.68 18.49
C ALA A 402 -7.69 15.33 18.82
N VAL A 403 -7.79 16.08 19.92
CA VAL A 403 -9.00 16.80 20.29
C VAL A 403 -9.26 17.90 19.24
N ASP A 404 -10.52 18.12 18.90
CA ASP A 404 -11.03 19.08 17.91
C ASP A 404 -10.65 18.83 16.44
N HIS A 405 -9.74 17.90 16.17
CA HIS A 405 -9.40 17.49 14.81
C HIS A 405 -10.52 16.64 14.20
N ARG A 406 -10.82 16.88 12.93
CA ARG A 406 -11.98 16.28 12.23
C ARG A 406 -11.64 15.04 11.43
N ALA A 407 -10.35 14.73 11.32
CA ALA A 407 -9.89 13.57 10.58
C ALA A 407 -8.55 13.04 11.12
N ILE A 408 -8.21 11.81 10.73
CA ILE A 408 -6.84 11.30 10.76
C ILE A 408 -6.38 11.09 9.32
N LEU A 409 -5.25 11.69 8.94
CA LEU A 409 -4.66 11.51 7.61
C LEU A 409 -3.45 10.58 7.66
N LEU A 410 -3.34 9.74 6.63
CA LEU A 410 -2.15 8.96 6.32
C LEU A 410 -1.33 9.71 5.28
N VAL A 411 -0.25 10.34 5.74
CA VAL A 411 0.59 11.22 4.95
C VAL A 411 1.85 10.48 4.48
N PRO A 412 2.09 10.38 3.15
CA PRO A 412 3.26 9.72 2.59
C PRO A 412 4.59 10.38 3.01
N PRO A 413 5.72 9.64 2.95
CA PRO A 413 7.06 10.20 3.05
C PRO A 413 7.26 11.36 2.09
N LEU A 414 7.91 12.44 2.56
CA LEU A 414 8.30 13.58 1.71
C LEU A 414 7.12 14.22 0.93
N ALA A 415 5.90 14.11 1.45
CA ALA A 415 4.71 14.70 0.85
C ALA A 415 4.82 16.23 0.81
N ARG A 416 4.32 16.84 -0.25
CA ARG A 416 4.28 18.29 -0.45
C ARG A 416 2.84 18.81 -0.34
N THR A 417 2.71 20.11 -0.13
CA THR A 417 1.44 20.80 -0.26
C THR A 417 0.81 20.50 -1.62
N GLY A 418 -0.46 20.09 -1.62
CA GLY A 418 -1.23 19.72 -2.80
C GLY A 418 -1.19 18.23 -3.14
N ASP A 419 -0.30 17.44 -2.53
CA ASP A 419 -0.31 15.98 -2.73
C ASP A 419 -1.63 15.39 -2.15
N LEU A 420 -2.17 14.36 -2.82
CA LEU A 420 -3.35 13.64 -2.35
C LEU A 420 -2.95 12.61 -1.29
N VAL A 421 -3.69 12.58 -0.18
CA VAL A 421 -3.44 11.70 0.96
C VAL A 421 -4.72 11.04 1.46
N GLU A 422 -4.62 9.85 2.03
CA GLU A 422 -5.78 9.09 2.51
C GLU A 422 -6.29 9.63 3.85
N ARG A 423 -7.61 9.83 3.95
CA ARG A 423 -8.33 10.07 5.20
C ARG A 423 -8.81 8.75 5.81
N LEU A 424 -8.31 8.43 7.00
CA LEU A 424 -8.51 7.14 7.68
C LEU A 424 -9.80 7.09 8.51
N ALA A 425 -10.07 8.15 9.26
CA ALA A 425 -11.17 8.27 10.23
C ALA A 425 -11.65 9.71 10.29
#